data_AF-A0A2N5WU20-F1
#
_entry.id   AF-A0A2N5WU20-F1
#
_cell.length_a   1.000
_cell.length_b   1.000
_cell.length_c   1.000
_cell.angle_alpha   90.00
_cell.angle_beta   90.00
_cell.angle_gamma   90.00
#
_symmetry.space_group_name_H-M   'P 1'
#
loop_
_entity.id
_entity.type
_entity.pdbx_description
1 polymer ?
#
loop_
_entity_poly.entity_id
_entity_poly.type
_entity_poly.pdbx_seq_one_letter_code
_entity_poly.pdbx_strand_id
1 'polypeptide(L)'
;MFEIARKTLRARKAAFLGAFVALFCGTAVIAASGILVESGLRTTVRPERYAAAAVVVGGDQILRIPGGDFTVAEPLPERARLSRDVLEAVASVPGVASVVGDRSFPVTVLGPEGGSGGGGDTGSGSGSGSGSGSGGDTGAGAGGTRQAFGHGWESARLAPFELADGRAPRTDSEVVLDTGAA
;
A
#
# COMPACT_ATOMS: atom_id res chain seq x y z
N MET A 1 -24.52 4.28 54.50
CA MET A 1 -24.08 5.40 53.66
C MET A 1 -24.60 5.31 52.22
N PHE A 2 -24.45 4.16 51.54
CA PHE A 2 -24.92 3.94 50.16
C PHE A 2 -26.45 4.11 49.91
N GLU A 3 -27.30 3.84 50.92
CA GLU A 3 -28.76 4.02 50.80
C GLU A 3 -29.20 5.49 50.66
N ILE A 4 -28.48 6.44 51.27
CA ILE A 4 -28.76 7.88 51.14
C ILE A 4 -28.39 8.37 49.74
N ALA A 5 -27.22 7.97 49.24
CA ALA A 5 -26.76 8.27 47.88
C ALA A 5 -27.73 7.74 46.80
N ARG A 6 -28.28 6.54 47.00
CA ARG A 6 -29.26 5.93 46.08
C ARG A 6 -30.58 6.71 46.05
N LYS A 7 -31.03 7.25 47.18
CA LYS A 7 -32.24 8.10 47.26
C LYS A 7 -32.05 9.44 46.54
N THR A 8 -30.89 10.07 46.62
CA THR A 8 -30.58 11.31 45.86
C THR A 8 -30.49 11.08 44.35
N LEU A 9 -29.94 9.94 43.92
CA LEU A 9 -29.90 9.55 42.51
C LEU A 9 -31.33 9.37 41.94
N ARG A 10 -32.24 8.79 42.74
CA ARG A 10 -33.62 8.51 42.34
C ARG A 10 -34.47 9.78 42.17
N ALA A 11 -34.12 10.87 42.86
CA ALA A 11 -34.77 12.16 42.73
C ALA A 11 -34.34 12.95 41.47
N ARG A 12 -33.18 12.61 40.86
CA ARG A 12 -32.59 13.34 39.71
C ARG A 12 -32.15 12.42 38.58
N LYS A 13 -32.98 11.44 38.21
CA LYS A 13 -32.67 10.38 37.24
C LYS A 13 -32.19 10.91 35.89
N ALA A 14 -32.74 12.03 35.42
CA ALA A 14 -32.36 12.63 34.14
C ALA A 14 -30.91 13.13 34.12
N ALA A 15 -30.47 13.82 35.18
CA ALA A 15 -29.09 14.31 35.29
C ALA A 15 -28.08 13.16 35.42
N PHE A 16 -28.44 12.11 36.16
CA PHE A 16 -27.60 10.92 36.28
C PHE A 16 -27.47 10.17 34.95
N LEU A 17 -28.59 9.98 34.22
CA LEU A 17 -28.58 9.34 32.91
C LEU A 17 -27.76 10.17 31.89
N GLY A 18 -27.90 11.50 31.91
CA GLY A 18 -27.11 12.39 31.05
C GLY A 18 -25.61 12.27 31.30
N ALA A 19 -25.17 12.31 32.56
CA ALA A 19 -23.76 12.13 32.92
C ALA A 19 -23.23 10.73 32.55
N PHE A 20 -24.05 9.69 32.74
CA PHE A 20 -23.71 8.32 32.35
C PHE A 20 -23.53 8.18 30.83
N VAL A 21 -24.48 8.69 30.04
CA VAL A 21 -24.41 8.64 28.57
C VAL A 21 -23.23 9.46 28.04
N ALA A 22 -22.95 10.63 28.62
CA ALA A 22 -21.79 11.45 28.25
C ALA A 22 -20.48 10.70 28.53
N LEU A 23 -20.34 10.07 29.70
CA LEU A 23 -19.16 9.29 30.06
C LEU A 23 -19.01 8.05 29.17
N PHE A 24 -20.11 7.36 28.87
CA PHE A 24 -20.12 6.22 27.97
C PHE A 24 -19.67 6.61 26.55
N CYS A 25 -20.21 7.70 26.00
CA CYS A 25 -19.82 8.19 24.68
C CYS A 25 -18.33 8.61 24.65
N GLY A 26 -17.87 9.34 25.66
CA GLY A 26 -16.47 9.76 25.76
C GLY A 26 -15.50 8.57 25.84
N THR A 27 -15.81 7.57 26.67
CA THR A 27 -14.98 6.36 26.77
C THR A 27 -15.02 5.52 25.50
N ALA A 28 -16.17 5.44 24.81
CA ALA A 28 -16.29 4.76 23.52
C ALA A 28 -15.41 5.41 22.43
N VAL A 29 -15.39 6.74 22.32
CA VAL A 29 -14.53 7.46 21.36
C VAL A 29 -13.04 7.26 21.66
N ILE A 30 -12.65 7.28 22.95
CA ILE A 30 -11.27 7.03 23.36
C ILE A 30 -10.87 5.57 23.02
N ALA A 31 -11.73 4.60 23.31
CA ALA A 31 -11.48 3.19 22.99
C ALA A 31 -11.39 2.96 21.47
N ALA A 32 -12.28 3.55 20.68
CA ALA A 32 -12.26 3.45 19.23
C ALA A 32 -10.97 4.04 18.64
N SER A 33 -10.55 5.22 19.11
CA SER A 33 -9.28 5.83 18.72
C SER A 33 -8.08 4.93 19.08
N GLY A 34 -8.10 4.33 20.27
CA GLY A 34 -7.07 3.38 20.71
C GLY A 34 -7.00 2.14 19.83
N ILE A 35 -8.13 1.54 19.48
CA ILE A 35 -8.21 0.38 18.58
C ILE A 35 -7.67 0.76 17.19
N LEU A 36 -7.99 1.95 16.68
CA LEU A 36 -7.48 2.44 15.40
C LEU A 36 -5.95 2.58 15.41
N VAL A 37 -5.40 3.17 16.47
CA VAL A 37 -3.93 3.32 16.64
C VAL A 37 -3.26 1.95 16.77
N GLU A 38 -3.80 1.05 17.60
CA GLU A 38 -3.27 -0.30 17.75
C GLU A 38 -3.34 -1.07 16.43
N SER A 39 -4.41 -0.87 15.65
CA SER A 39 -4.55 -1.46 14.32
C SER A 39 -3.49 -0.88 13.38
N GLY A 40 -3.27 0.43 13.35
CA GLY A 40 -2.22 1.04 12.52
C GLY A 40 -0.82 0.54 12.88
N LEU A 41 -0.54 0.35 14.17
CA LEU A 41 0.76 -0.13 14.66
C LEU A 41 0.96 -1.63 14.43
N ARG A 42 -0.09 -2.44 14.60
CA ARG A 42 0.00 -3.89 14.37
C ARG A 42 -0.14 -4.29 12.91
N THR A 43 -0.82 -3.49 12.10
CA THR A 43 -0.97 -3.73 10.66
C THR A 43 0.31 -3.34 9.95
N THR A 44 1.37 -4.11 10.20
CA THR A 44 2.53 -4.14 9.34
C THR A 44 2.29 -5.25 8.34
N VAL A 45 1.76 -4.91 7.16
CA VAL A 45 1.91 -5.82 6.01
C VAL A 45 3.42 -5.86 5.78
N ARG A 46 4.06 -7.00 6.04
CA ARG A 46 5.49 -7.13 5.82
C ARG A 46 5.74 -6.81 4.35
N PRO A 47 6.46 -5.71 4.02
CA PRO A 47 6.72 -5.39 2.62
C PRO A 47 7.79 -6.36 2.15
N GLU A 48 7.38 -7.58 1.81
CA GLU A 48 8.31 -8.68 1.55
C GLU A 48 9.09 -8.50 0.25
N ARG A 49 8.65 -7.58 -0.61
CA ARG A 49 9.27 -7.32 -1.92
C ARG A 49 10.77 -7.06 -1.85
N TYR A 50 11.24 -6.42 -0.79
CA TYR A 50 12.65 -6.09 -0.61
C TYR A 50 13.23 -6.78 0.63
N ALA A 51 12.61 -7.86 1.12
CA ALA A 51 13.04 -8.54 2.33
C ALA A 51 14.47 -9.11 2.24
N ALA A 52 14.94 -9.43 1.03
CA ALA A 52 16.31 -9.88 0.80
C ALA A 52 17.29 -8.72 0.53
N ALA A 53 16.82 -7.46 0.43
CA ALA A 53 17.67 -6.30 0.22
C ALA A 53 18.16 -5.74 1.56
N ALA A 54 19.49 -5.59 1.70
CA ALA A 54 20.06 -4.91 2.86
C ALA A 54 19.81 -3.38 2.84
N VAL A 55 19.75 -2.79 1.65
CA VAL A 55 19.55 -1.35 1.41
C VAL A 55 18.69 -1.16 0.16
N VAL A 56 17.77 -0.19 0.23
CA VAL A 56 16.96 0.25 -0.92
C VAL A 56 17.29 1.71 -1.22
N VAL A 57 17.57 2.01 -2.49
CA VAL A 57 17.85 3.37 -2.97
C VAL A 57 16.64 3.87 -3.75
N GLY A 58 16.02 4.96 -3.28
CA GLY A 58 14.90 5.63 -3.94
C GLY A 58 15.29 6.98 -4.54
N GLY A 59 14.50 7.46 -5.50
CA GLY A 59 14.62 8.85 -5.98
C GLY A 59 14.10 9.85 -4.95
N ASP A 60 14.59 11.09 -5.02
CA ASP A 60 14.05 12.17 -4.19
C ASP A 60 12.64 12.53 -4.67
N GLN A 61 11.65 12.34 -3.81
CA GLN A 61 10.23 12.49 -4.11
C GLN A 61 9.73 13.93 -3.85
N ILE A 62 10.65 14.86 -3.59
CA ILE A 62 10.36 16.26 -3.27
C ILE A 62 10.97 17.17 -4.34
N LEU A 63 10.16 18.06 -4.90
CA LEU A 63 10.65 19.11 -5.78
C LEU A 63 11.12 20.28 -4.93
N ARG A 64 12.42 20.57 -4.97
CA ARG A 64 12.96 21.82 -4.45
C ARG A 64 13.05 22.81 -5.61
N ILE A 65 12.18 23.80 -5.63
CA ILE A 65 12.15 24.83 -6.68
C ILE A 65 13.32 25.80 -6.46
N PRO A 66 14.25 25.95 -7.42
CA PRO A 66 15.34 26.92 -7.29
C PRO A 66 14.79 28.36 -7.18
N GLY A 67 15.08 29.03 -6.06
CA GLY A 67 14.62 30.40 -5.77
C GLY A 67 13.31 30.51 -4.99
N GLY A 68 12.70 29.38 -4.58
CA GLY A 68 11.58 29.36 -3.63
C GLY A 68 12.05 29.39 -2.17
N ASP A 69 11.14 29.76 -1.26
CA ASP A 69 11.40 29.63 0.17
C ASP A 69 11.73 28.16 0.50
N PHE A 70 12.91 27.91 1.05
CA PHE A 70 13.44 26.57 1.37
C PHE A 70 12.56 25.74 2.34
N THR A 71 11.44 26.30 2.78
CA THR A 71 10.44 25.71 3.68
C THR A 71 9.26 25.08 2.94
N VAL A 72 9.11 25.28 1.63
CA VAL A 72 8.02 24.70 0.82
C VAL A 72 8.56 23.54 -0.01
N ALA A 73 8.44 22.33 0.53
CA ALA A 73 8.73 21.08 -0.16
C ALA A 73 7.44 20.58 -0.85
N GLU A 74 7.36 20.69 -2.17
CA GLU A 74 6.22 20.16 -2.93
C GLU A 74 6.47 18.68 -3.27
N PRO A 75 5.61 17.75 -2.82
CA PRO A 75 5.76 16.34 -3.16
C PRO A 75 5.47 16.11 -4.65
N LEU A 76 6.33 15.38 -5.35
CA LEU A 76 6.05 14.98 -6.73
C LEU A 76 4.86 14.01 -6.73
N PRO A 77 3.81 14.28 -7.53
CA PRO A 77 2.69 13.34 -7.69
C PRO A 77 3.09 12.09 -8.47
N GLU A 78 4.14 12.15 -9.29
CA GLU A 78 4.72 11.02 -10.00
C GLU A 78 5.89 10.39 -9.24
N ARG A 79 6.10 9.07 -9.33
CA ARG A 79 7.28 8.42 -8.71
C ARG A 79 8.57 8.91 -9.35
N ALA A 80 9.47 9.46 -8.55
CA ALA A 80 10.80 9.87 -9.00
C ALA A 80 11.59 8.64 -9.49
N ARG A 81 11.93 8.63 -10.79
CA ARG A 81 12.71 7.54 -11.40
C ARG A 81 14.20 7.82 -11.26
N LEU A 82 14.97 6.80 -10.89
CA LEU A 82 16.42 6.83 -10.94
C LEU A 82 16.90 6.52 -12.37
N SER A 83 17.97 7.17 -12.82
CA SER A 83 18.60 6.85 -14.09
C SER A 83 19.28 5.47 -14.03
N ARG A 84 19.49 4.84 -15.19
CA ARG A 84 20.22 3.55 -15.25
C ARG A 84 21.64 3.66 -14.72
N ASP A 85 22.27 4.81 -14.90
CA ASP A 85 23.66 5.07 -14.53
C ASP A 85 23.87 4.97 -13.01
N VAL A 86 22.83 5.20 -12.21
CA VAL A 86 22.87 5.01 -10.75
C VAL A 86 23.19 3.55 -10.40
N LEU A 87 22.74 2.58 -11.19
CA LEU A 87 23.00 1.17 -10.92
C LEU A 87 24.50 0.85 -11.06
N GLU A 88 25.13 1.38 -12.10
CA GLU A 88 26.58 1.24 -12.32
C GLU A 88 27.38 2.01 -11.26
N ALA A 89 26.93 3.23 -10.91
CA ALA A 89 27.55 4.02 -9.86
C ALA A 89 27.51 3.30 -8.50
N VAL A 90 26.36 2.74 -8.11
CA VAL A 90 26.23 1.97 -6.85
C VAL A 90 27.06 0.68 -6.91
N ALA A 91 27.10 -0.02 -8.04
CA ALA A 91 27.91 -1.22 -8.20
C ALA A 91 29.42 -0.94 -8.07
N SER A 92 29.87 0.28 -8.38
CA SER A 92 31.27 0.69 -8.24
C SER A 92 31.70 1.01 -6.80
N VAL A 93 30.76 1.09 -5.86
CA VAL A 93 31.06 1.41 -4.45
C VAL A 93 31.75 0.21 -3.77
N PRO A 94 32.93 0.42 -3.14
CA PRO A 94 33.60 -0.65 -2.42
C PRO A 94 32.70 -1.28 -1.34
N GLY A 95 32.60 -2.61 -1.34
CA GLY A 95 31.78 -3.37 -0.40
C GLY A 95 30.38 -3.74 -0.89
N VAL A 96 29.95 -3.24 -2.05
CA VAL A 96 28.70 -3.66 -2.69
C VAL A 96 28.89 -5.02 -3.38
N ALA A 97 28.20 -6.05 -2.89
CA ALA A 97 28.29 -7.40 -3.45
C ALA A 97 27.41 -7.59 -4.71
N SER A 98 26.23 -6.97 -4.73
CA SER A 98 25.28 -7.07 -5.84
C SER A 98 24.32 -5.88 -5.86
N VAL A 99 23.93 -5.44 -7.05
CA VAL A 99 22.91 -4.41 -7.26
C VAL A 99 21.84 -4.97 -8.19
N VAL A 100 20.57 -4.73 -7.84
CA VAL A 100 19.42 -5.16 -8.64
C VAL A 100 18.55 -3.96 -8.91
N GLY A 101 18.27 -3.69 -10.19
CA GLY A 101 17.29 -2.67 -10.57
C GLY A 101 15.87 -3.23 -10.45
N ASP A 102 15.01 -2.60 -9.67
CA ASP A 102 13.58 -2.93 -9.65
C ASP A 102 12.81 -1.96 -10.53
N ARG A 103 12.06 -2.50 -11.49
CA ARG A 103 11.16 -1.75 -12.35
C ARG A 103 9.81 -2.42 -12.36
N SER A 104 8.80 -1.65 -11.96
CA SER A 104 7.40 -2.02 -12.06
C SER A 104 6.73 -1.29 -13.22
N PHE A 105 5.91 -1.99 -13.98
CA PHE A 105 5.02 -1.39 -14.97
C PHE A 105 3.62 -2.00 -14.83
N PRO A 106 2.55 -1.21 -15.00
CA PRO A 106 1.20 -1.75 -14.95
C PRO A 106 0.98 -2.72 -16.13
N VAL A 107 0.30 -3.82 -15.85
CA VAL A 107 -0.09 -4.84 -16.82
C VAL A 107 -1.58 -5.10 -16.66
N THR A 108 -2.27 -5.28 -17.77
CA THR A 108 -3.67 -5.68 -17.77
C THR A 108 -3.75 -7.14 -18.16
N VAL A 109 -4.29 -7.98 -17.27
CA VAL A 109 -4.57 -9.38 -17.58
C VAL A 109 -5.96 -9.45 -18.24
N LEU A 110 -5.98 -9.95 -19.47
CA LEU A 110 -7.22 -10.19 -20.20
C LEU A 110 -7.73 -11.59 -19.88
N GLY A 111 -8.98 -11.69 -19.43
CA GLY A 111 -9.65 -12.97 -19.25
C GLY A 111 -9.94 -13.66 -20.60
N PRO A 112 -10.19 -14.97 -20.60
CA PRO A 112 -10.46 -15.75 -21.82
C PRO A 112 -11.71 -15.29 -22.58
N GLU A 113 -12.65 -14.63 -21.93
CA GLU A 113 -13.82 -13.97 -22.54
C GLU A 113 -13.43 -12.57 -23.04
N GLY A 114 -12.47 -12.50 -23.96
CA GLY A 114 -11.93 -11.27 -24.56
C GLY A 114 -12.88 -10.59 -25.54
N GLY A 115 -14.09 -10.24 -25.10
CA GLY A 115 -14.97 -9.33 -25.83
C GLY A 115 -14.58 -7.88 -25.53
N SER A 116 -13.74 -7.28 -26.38
CA SER A 116 -13.60 -5.82 -26.44
C SER A 116 -14.95 -5.20 -26.82
N GLY A 117 -15.76 -4.85 -25.83
CA GLY A 117 -16.83 -3.87 -26.00
C GLY A 117 -16.20 -2.56 -26.44
N GLY A 118 -16.37 -2.21 -27.70
CA GLY A 118 -15.76 -1.03 -28.30
C GLY A 118 -16.26 0.28 -27.69
N GLY A 119 -15.33 1.24 -27.60
CA GLY A 119 -15.60 2.67 -27.80
C GLY A 119 -16.22 3.45 -26.63
N GLY A 120 -15.39 4.21 -25.93
CA GLY A 120 -15.83 5.28 -25.03
C GLY A 120 -14.65 5.88 -24.26
N ASP A 121 -13.96 6.83 -24.90
CA ASP A 121 -13.30 8.00 -24.27
C ASP A 121 -13.14 8.02 -22.73
N THR A 122 -12.19 7.28 -22.18
CA THR A 122 -11.75 7.53 -20.80
C THR A 122 -10.75 8.68 -20.78
N GLY A 123 -11.25 9.87 -20.47
CA GLY A 123 -10.44 11.04 -20.19
C GLY A 123 -9.37 10.78 -19.12
N SER A 124 -8.24 11.45 -19.27
CA SER A 124 -7.17 11.54 -18.28
C SER A 124 -7.71 12.02 -16.93
N GLY A 125 -8.01 11.08 -16.04
CA GLY A 125 -8.23 11.32 -14.63
C GLY A 125 -6.98 10.91 -13.86
N SER A 126 -6.15 11.89 -13.48
CA SER A 126 -5.13 11.69 -12.45
C SER A 126 -5.82 11.42 -11.11
N GLY A 127 -6.02 10.14 -10.80
CA GLY A 127 -6.47 9.69 -9.48
C GLY A 127 -5.28 9.22 -8.65
N SER A 128 -4.83 10.06 -7.72
CA SER A 128 -3.94 9.64 -6.64
C SER A 128 -4.70 8.69 -5.71
N GLY A 129 -4.62 7.39 -5.99
CA GLY A 129 -5.15 6.34 -5.12
C GLY A 129 -4.08 5.86 -4.15
N SER A 130 -4.10 6.36 -2.92
CA SER A 130 -3.41 5.75 -1.78
C SER A 130 -4.04 4.37 -1.52
N GLY A 131 -3.46 3.32 -2.10
CA GLY A 131 -3.88 1.95 -1.87
C GLY A 131 -3.47 1.47 -0.49
N SER A 132 -4.33 1.67 0.51
CA SER A 132 -4.28 0.92 1.76
C SER A 132 -4.82 -0.49 1.47
N GLY A 133 -3.92 -1.46 1.34
CA GLY A 133 -4.27 -2.85 1.06
C GLY A 133 -4.92 -3.49 2.27
N SER A 134 -6.24 -3.44 2.35
CA SER A 134 -7.01 -4.33 3.23
C SER A 134 -7.46 -5.52 2.39
N GLY A 135 -6.86 -6.68 2.66
CA GLY A 135 -7.26 -7.93 2.03
C GLY A 135 -8.69 -8.32 2.42
N GLY A 136 -9.48 -8.70 1.41
CA GLY A 136 -10.73 -9.43 1.57
C GLY A 136 -11.87 -8.89 0.71
N ASP A 137 -12.03 -9.42 -0.50
CA ASP A 137 -13.11 -10.36 -0.83
C ASP A 137 -12.98 -10.89 -2.27
N THR A 138 -13.20 -12.20 -2.42
CA THR A 138 -13.37 -12.86 -3.71
C THR A 138 -14.80 -12.61 -4.19
N GLY A 139 -15.04 -11.43 -4.75
CA GLY A 139 -16.20 -11.16 -5.58
C GLY A 139 -15.97 -11.68 -7.00
N ALA A 140 -16.43 -12.89 -7.29
CA ALA A 140 -16.56 -13.40 -8.65
C ALA A 140 -17.58 -12.55 -9.42
N GLY A 141 -17.14 -11.41 -9.94
CA GLY A 141 -17.87 -10.57 -10.89
C GLY A 141 -17.37 -10.85 -12.30
N ALA A 142 -18.28 -11.28 -13.17
CA ALA A 142 -18.02 -11.63 -14.56
C ALA A 142 -17.33 -10.49 -15.35
N GLY A 143 -16.26 -10.84 -16.08
CA GLY A 143 -15.62 -9.98 -17.09
C GLY A 143 -14.66 -8.91 -16.58
N GLY A 144 -14.13 -9.03 -15.36
CA GLY A 144 -13.26 -8.01 -14.77
C GLY A 144 -11.82 -8.01 -15.32
N THR A 145 -11.43 -6.92 -15.99
CA THR A 145 -10.03 -6.59 -16.27
C THR A 145 -9.24 -6.51 -14.97
N ARG A 146 -8.35 -7.47 -14.73
CA ARG A 146 -7.50 -7.46 -13.52
C ARG A 146 -6.24 -6.64 -13.81
N GLN A 147 -6.08 -5.53 -13.09
CA GLN A 147 -4.82 -4.80 -13.07
C GLN A 147 -3.79 -5.60 -12.28
N ALA A 148 -2.63 -5.81 -12.89
CA ALA A 148 -1.45 -6.44 -12.31
C ALA A 148 -0.24 -5.53 -12.52
N PHE A 149 0.89 -5.87 -11.91
CA PHE A 149 2.16 -5.21 -12.17
C PHE A 149 3.19 -6.21 -12.68
N GLY A 150 3.85 -5.87 -13.77
CA GLY A 150 4.99 -6.61 -14.30
C GLY A 150 6.29 -6.12 -13.66
N HIS A 151 7.23 -7.05 -13.50
CA HIS A 151 8.55 -6.83 -12.89
C HIS A 151 9.65 -7.46 -13.73
N GLY A 152 10.88 -6.94 -13.60
CA GLY A 152 12.07 -7.60 -14.13
C GLY A 152 12.34 -8.90 -13.38
N TRP A 153 12.70 -9.97 -14.08
CA TRP A 153 12.97 -11.28 -13.47
C TRP A 153 14.08 -11.24 -12.41
N GLU A 154 15.10 -10.40 -12.63
CA GLU A 154 16.18 -10.13 -11.66
C GLU A 154 15.68 -9.65 -10.29
N SER A 155 14.58 -8.89 -10.27
CA SER A 155 13.96 -8.36 -9.05
C SER A 155 13.28 -9.45 -8.22
N ALA A 156 13.00 -10.63 -8.77
CA ALA A 156 12.39 -11.73 -8.04
C ALA A 156 13.23 -12.16 -6.83
N ARG A 157 14.57 -12.08 -6.92
CA ARG A 157 15.49 -12.42 -5.83
C ARG A 157 15.43 -11.46 -4.63
N LEU A 158 14.81 -10.29 -4.80
CA LEU A 158 14.64 -9.32 -3.71
C LEU A 158 13.50 -9.73 -2.75
N ALA A 159 12.61 -10.58 -3.23
CA ALA A 159 11.46 -11.07 -2.51
C ALA A 159 11.63 -12.56 -2.14
N PRO A 160 10.95 -13.06 -1.09
CA PRO A 160 11.02 -14.46 -0.67
C PRO A 160 10.17 -15.39 -1.54
N PHE A 161 9.88 -15.01 -2.80
CA PHE A 161 9.04 -15.82 -3.68
C PHE A 161 9.88 -16.89 -4.39
N GLU A 162 9.44 -18.13 -4.25
CA GLU A 162 10.02 -19.26 -4.98
C GLU A 162 9.15 -19.63 -6.17
N LEU A 163 9.80 -20.13 -7.22
CA LEU A 163 9.09 -20.63 -8.38
C LEU A 163 8.45 -21.98 -8.02
N ALA A 164 7.13 -21.99 -7.89
CA ALA A 164 6.38 -23.20 -7.53
C ALA A 164 6.37 -24.25 -8.64
N ASP A 165 6.35 -23.82 -9.91
CA ASP A 165 6.34 -24.71 -11.07
C ASP A 165 7.05 -24.07 -12.28
N GLY A 166 7.56 -24.89 -13.18
CA GLY A 166 8.25 -24.46 -14.40
C GLY A 166 9.71 -24.04 -14.18
N ARG A 167 10.14 -23.02 -14.93
CA ARG A 167 11.52 -22.51 -14.89
C ARG A 167 11.58 -21.00 -15.05
N ALA A 168 12.73 -20.41 -14.70
CA ALA A 168 13.04 -19.02 -14.98
C ALA A 168 12.86 -18.68 -16.49
N PRO A 169 12.31 -17.49 -16.81
CA PRO A 169 12.30 -16.93 -18.16
C PRO A 169 13.71 -16.88 -18.74
N ARG A 170 13.86 -17.30 -20.00
CA ARG A 170 15.11 -17.24 -20.77
C ARG A 170 15.03 -16.31 -21.97
N THR A 171 13.82 -15.99 -22.42
CA THR A 171 13.58 -15.14 -23.58
C THR A 171 12.59 -14.03 -23.20
N ASP A 172 12.56 -12.97 -24.02
CA ASP A 172 11.68 -11.82 -23.81
C ASP A 172 10.19 -12.13 -24.00
N SER A 173 9.86 -13.33 -24.50
CA SER A 173 8.49 -13.81 -24.69
C SER A 173 7.97 -14.65 -23.52
N GLU A 174 8.80 -14.90 -22.51
CA GLU A 174 8.45 -15.73 -21.35
C GLU A 174 8.13 -14.84 -20.14
N VAL A 175 7.00 -15.11 -19.50
CA VAL A 175 6.58 -14.42 -18.27
C VAL A 175 6.21 -15.45 -17.21
N VAL A 176 6.51 -15.13 -15.96
CA VAL A 176 6.04 -15.91 -14.79
C VAL A 176 4.88 -15.16 -14.16
N LEU A 177 3.82 -15.91 -13.87
CA LEU A 177 2.61 -15.38 -13.25
C LEU A 177 2.57 -15.76 -11.77
N ASP A 178 2.01 -14.87 -10.95
CA ASP A 178 1.64 -15.22 -9.59
C ASP A 178 0.44 -16.19 -9.61
N THR A 179 0.35 -17.06 -8.60
CA THR A 179 -0.79 -17.95 -8.38
C THR A 179 -2.16 -17.25 -8.39
N GLY A 180 -2.23 -15.97 -8.01
CA GLY A 180 -3.47 -15.18 -8.07
C GLY A 180 -3.72 -14.48 -9.41
N ALA A 181 -2.77 -14.54 -10.35
CA ALA A 181 -2.86 -13.92 -11.67
C ALA A 181 -3.33 -14.90 -12.77
N ALA A 182 -3.24 -16.22 -12.53
CA ALA A 182 -3.75 -17.27 -13.40
C ALA A 182 -5.29 -17.40 -13.33
#